data_AF-A0A7G1IC85-F1
#
_entry.id   AF-A0A7G1IC85-F1
#
_cell.length_a   1.000
_cell.length_b   1.000
_cell.length_c   1.000
_cell.angle_alpha   90.00
_cell.angle_beta   90.00
_cell.angle_gamma   90.00
#
_symmetry.space_group_name_H-M   'P 1'
#
loop_
_entity.id
_entity.type
_entity.pdbx_description
1 polymer ?
#
loop_
_entity_poly.entity_id
_entity_poly.type
_entity_poly.pdbx_seq_one_letter_code
_entity_poly.pdbx_strand_id
1 'polypeptide(L)'
;MTIAKPRSTESRPVSRYHWVPAAAGWTVGVIATLSLLASMSPLIRWIIKVPREFINSYLFNFPDTSFAWSFVLALLAAALTARKRIAWLLLLGNMVLAAFLNAADIAAGGNTAAENFGENLGFAVHVVAIVVLVLGYREFWAKVRRAALFKAAAVLLAGGAIGILISWGLVELFPGSLAAPDRLPYVANRVVGFALADPDLFTGRPHVFLNAIFGLFGAFALIAATIVLFQSQRADNALTGEDESAIRGLLELYGNSDSLGYFATRRDKSVVFAPSGRAAVTYRVEIGVCLASGDPVGDPGLGRKPSTHGYGCARPTAGPRCDGCQLPRRSDLSRSGPERAGAG
;
A
#
# COMPACT_ATOMS: atom_id res chain seq x y z
N MET A 1 -4.36 51.66 -15.58
CA MET A 1 -4.62 50.78 -14.41
C MET A 1 -5.44 49.60 -14.91
N THR A 2 -4.78 48.52 -15.33
CA THR A 2 -5.46 47.37 -15.96
C THR A 2 -5.66 46.30 -14.91
N ILE A 3 -6.91 46.13 -14.47
CA ILE A 3 -7.30 45.15 -13.45
C ILE A 3 -7.12 43.75 -14.04
N ALA A 4 -6.08 43.04 -13.60
CA ALA A 4 -5.89 41.64 -13.91
C ALA A 4 -6.98 40.81 -13.20
N LYS A 5 -7.90 40.24 -13.99
CA LYS A 5 -8.94 39.33 -13.51
C LYS A 5 -8.26 38.08 -12.91
N PRO A 6 -8.45 37.73 -11.63
CA PRO A 6 -7.88 36.51 -11.08
C PRO A 6 -8.47 35.32 -11.85
N ARG A 7 -7.59 34.48 -12.41
CA ARG A 7 -7.98 33.20 -13.01
C ARG A 7 -8.63 32.37 -11.92
N SER A 8 -9.91 32.04 -12.11
CA SER A 8 -10.62 31.10 -11.26
C SER A 8 -9.85 29.78 -11.23
N THR A 9 -9.38 29.41 -10.04
CA THR A 9 -8.94 28.05 -9.75
C THR A 9 -10.14 27.14 -9.98
N GLU A 10 -10.22 26.49 -11.14
CA GLU A 10 -11.19 25.41 -11.35
C GLU A 10 -10.90 24.32 -10.33
N SER A 11 -11.71 24.29 -9.25
CA SER A 11 -11.73 23.17 -8.33
C SER A 11 -12.17 21.95 -9.14
N ARG A 12 -11.21 21.07 -9.48
CA ARG A 12 -11.53 19.81 -10.14
C ARG A 12 -12.59 19.08 -9.31
N PRO A 13 -13.66 18.56 -9.94
CA PRO A 13 -14.74 17.90 -9.22
C PRO A 13 -14.17 16.71 -8.43
N VAL A 14 -14.44 16.69 -7.13
CA VAL A 14 -14.10 15.58 -6.25
C VAL A 14 -14.94 14.37 -6.68
N SER A 15 -14.27 13.25 -6.98
CA SER A 15 -14.93 12.00 -7.37
C SER A 15 -15.92 11.56 -6.29
N ARG A 16 -17.11 11.10 -6.68
CA ARG A 16 -18.13 10.55 -5.75
C ARG A 16 -17.60 9.38 -4.93
N TYR A 17 -16.55 8.70 -5.40
CA TYR A 17 -15.96 7.51 -4.77
C TYR A 17 -14.68 7.80 -3.98
N HIS A 18 -14.31 9.07 -3.75
CA HIS A 18 -13.07 9.44 -3.05
C HIS A 18 -12.92 8.84 -1.64
N TRP A 19 -14.04 8.47 -1.00
CA TRP A 19 -14.11 7.85 0.32
C TRP A 19 -13.80 6.34 0.31
N VAL A 20 -13.93 5.67 -0.85
CA VAL A 20 -13.82 4.21 -0.97
C VAL A 20 -12.49 3.66 -0.45
N PRO A 21 -11.31 4.22 -0.79
CA PRO A 21 -10.04 3.72 -0.25
C PRO A 21 -9.94 3.84 1.27
N ALA A 22 -10.46 4.93 1.84
CA ALA A 22 -10.44 5.15 3.29
C ALA A 22 -11.39 4.18 4.01
N ALA A 23 -12.61 4.01 3.50
CA ALA A 23 -13.56 3.05 4.07
C ALA A 23 -13.04 1.61 3.98
N ALA A 24 -12.54 1.17 2.81
CA ALA A 24 -11.96 -0.16 2.65
C ALA A 24 -10.76 -0.37 3.59
N GLY A 25 -9.88 0.62 3.70
CA GLY A 25 -8.76 0.61 4.64
C GLY A 25 -9.20 0.49 6.10
N TRP A 26 -10.19 1.28 6.52
CA TRP A 26 -10.75 1.22 7.87
C TRP A 26 -11.43 -0.11 8.17
N THR A 27 -12.26 -0.63 7.27
CA THR A 27 -12.93 -1.92 7.45
C THR A 27 -11.92 -3.04 7.64
N VAL A 28 -10.95 -3.15 6.72
CA VAL A 28 -9.88 -4.18 6.83
C VAL A 28 -9.01 -3.93 8.07
N GLY A 29 -8.76 -2.67 8.44
CA GLY A 29 -8.00 -2.30 9.63
C GLY A 29 -8.68 -2.72 10.93
N VAL A 30 -9.98 -2.49 11.07
CA VAL A 30 -10.77 -2.95 12.23
C VAL A 30 -10.74 -4.47 12.34
N ILE A 31 -10.90 -5.18 11.21
CA ILE A 31 -10.78 -6.63 11.15
C ILE A 31 -9.38 -7.06 11.59
N ALA A 32 -8.32 -6.44 11.07
CA ALA A 32 -6.94 -6.73 11.46
C ALA A 32 -6.71 -6.56 12.98
N THR A 33 -7.20 -5.46 13.56
CA THR A 33 -7.09 -5.17 15.00
C THR A 33 -7.87 -6.20 15.83
N LEU A 34 -9.11 -6.52 15.47
CA LEU A 34 -9.89 -7.54 16.17
C LEU A 34 -9.22 -8.91 16.08
N SER A 35 -8.63 -9.26 14.93
CA SER A 35 -7.90 -10.52 14.73
C SER A 35 -6.68 -10.61 15.63
N LEU A 36 -5.93 -9.51 15.74
CA LEU A 36 -4.77 -9.42 16.61
C LEU A 36 -5.18 -9.58 18.09
N LEU A 37 -6.21 -8.84 18.53
CA LEU A 37 -6.72 -8.90 19.90
C LEU A 37 -7.26 -10.29 20.26
N ALA A 38 -7.99 -10.92 19.34
CA ALA A 38 -8.50 -12.29 19.49
C ALA A 38 -7.36 -13.34 19.52
N SER A 39 -6.23 -13.05 18.87
CA SER A 39 -5.04 -13.90 18.93
C SER A 39 -4.34 -13.78 20.28
N MET A 40 -4.29 -12.59 20.88
CA MET A 40 -3.64 -12.33 22.17
C MET A 40 -4.45 -12.78 23.39
N SER A 41 -5.78 -12.70 23.32
CA SER A 41 -6.64 -12.90 24.50
C SER A 41 -7.73 -13.95 24.24
N PRO A 42 -7.73 -15.08 24.99
CA PRO A 42 -8.82 -16.05 24.97
C PRO A 42 -10.17 -15.45 25.38
N LEU A 43 -10.16 -14.46 26.29
CA LEU A 43 -11.37 -13.76 26.72
C LEU A 43 -12.00 -12.98 25.56
N ILE A 44 -11.19 -12.23 24.80
CA ILE A 44 -11.67 -11.51 23.63
C ILE A 44 -12.23 -12.49 22.60
N ARG A 45 -11.50 -13.59 22.34
CA ARG A 45 -11.96 -14.65 21.42
C ARG A 45 -13.31 -15.22 21.81
N TRP A 46 -13.54 -15.44 23.11
CA TRP A 46 -14.81 -15.93 23.62
C TRP A 46 -15.93 -14.90 23.43
N ILE A 47 -15.68 -13.63 23.75
CA ILE A 47 -16.65 -12.53 23.59
C ILE A 47 -17.06 -12.36 22.11
N ILE A 48 -16.10 -12.43 21.18
CA ILE A 48 -16.37 -12.22 19.76
C ILE A 48 -16.69 -13.51 19.00
N LYS A 49 -16.83 -14.67 19.67
CA LYS A 49 -16.92 -15.98 19.01
C LYS A 49 -17.97 -16.02 17.90
N VAL A 50 -19.20 -15.63 18.23
CA VAL A 50 -20.36 -15.66 17.31
C VAL A 50 -20.17 -14.73 16.11
N PRO A 51 -19.94 -13.41 16.27
CA PRO A 51 -19.75 -12.53 15.11
C PRO A 51 -18.50 -12.90 14.30
N ARG A 52 -17.46 -13.42 14.96
CA ARG A 52 -16.23 -13.86 14.30
C ARG A 52 -16.43 -15.09 13.43
N GLU A 53 -17.08 -16.13 13.95
CA GLU A 53 -17.39 -17.36 13.19
C GLU A 53 -18.26 -17.01 11.98
N PHE A 54 -19.26 -16.14 12.16
CA PHE A 54 -20.04 -15.62 11.04
C PHE A 54 -19.18 -14.90 9.99
N ILE A 55 -18.30 -13.99 10.40
CA ILE A 55 -17.39 -13.29 9.48
C ILE A 55 -16.48 -14.29 8.76
N ASN A 56 -15.88 -15.23 9.49
CA ASN A 56 -14.97 -16.23 8.96
C ASN A 56 -15.64 -17.13 7.91
N SER A 57 -16.86 -17.58 8.19
CA SER A 57 -17.61 -18.48 7.30
C SER A 57 -18.18 -17.75 6.08
N TYR A 58 -18.69 -16.53 6.22
CA TYR A 58 -19.52 -15.93 5.17
C TYR A 58 -19.01 -14.63 4.56
N LEU A 59 -18.05 -13.94 5.18
CA LEU A 59 -17.63 -12.59 4.72
C LEU A 59 -16.15 -12.53 4.36
N PHE A 60 -15.27 -13.00 5.21
CA PHE A 60 -13.84 -12.85 5.03
C PHE A 60 -13.09 -13.88 5.88
N ASN A 61 -12.11 -14.57 5.30
CA ASN A 61 -11.29 -15.54 6.02
C ASN A 61 -10.65 -14.87 7.26
N PHE A 62 -11.12 -15.26 8.44
CA PHE A 62 -10.79 -14.66 9.73
C PHE A 62 -10.40 -15.78 10.71
N PRO A 63 -9.18 -16.32 10.56
CA PRO A 63 -8.73 -17.41 11.39
C PRO A 63 -8.59 -16.99 12.86
N ASP A 64 -8.96 -17.93 13.72
CA ASP A 64 -9.03 -17.83 15.17
C ASP A 64 -7.74 -17.40 15.87
N THR A 65 -6.59 -17.73 15.27
CA THR A 65 -5.25 -17.68 15.86
C THR A 65 -4.18 -17.51 14.78
N SER A 66 -3.99 -16.29 14.29
CA SER A 66 -2.91 -16.02 13.34
C SER A 66 -2.40 -14.59 13.44
N PHE A 67 -1.29 -14.42 14.17
CA PHE A 67 -0.54 -13.16 14.20
C PHE A 67 -0.10 -12.77 12.78
N ALA A 68 0.36 -13.72 11.98
CA ALA A 68 0.73 -13.52 10.59
C ALA A 68 -0.43 -12.94 9.78
N TRP A 69 -1.63 -13.52 9.86
CA TRP A 69 -2.79 -13.04 9.10
C TRP A 69 -3.25 -11.66 9.56
N SER A 70 -3.30 -11.41 10.88
CA SER A 70 -3.62 -10.07 11.40
C SER A 70 -2.65 -9.00 10.89
N PHE A 71 -1.37 -9.35 10.75
CA PHE A 71 -0.36 -8.46 10.18
C PHE A 71 -0.53 -8.27 8.66
N VAL A 72 -0.84 -9.33 7.90
CA VAL A 72 -1.18 -9.22 6.46
C VAL A 72 -2.37 -8.29 6.26
N LEU A 73 -3.43 -8.43 7.07
CA LEU A 73 -4.59 -7.55 7.00
C LEU A 73 -4.24 -6.10 7.36
N ALA A 74 -3.39 -5.88 8.36
CA ALA A 74 -2.90 -4.54 8.70
C ALA A 74 -2.12 -3.90 7.54
N LEU A 75 -1.26 -4.68 6.84
CA LEU A 75 -0.57 -4.20 5.64
C LEU A 75 -1.54 -3.91 4.49
N LEU A 76 -2.54 -4.77 4.28
CA LEU A 76 -3.56 -4.57 3.26
C LEU A 76 -4.37 -3.30 3.54
N ALA A 77 -4.79 -3.09 4.80
CA ALA A 77 -5.49 -1.88 5.25
C ALA A 77 -4.66 -0.61 5.01
N ALA A 78 -3.38 -0.63 5.38
CA ALA A 78 -2.47 0.48 5.13
C ALA A 78 -2.28 0.73 3.62
N ALA A 79 -2.14 -0.32 2.82
CA ALA A 79 -1.96 -0.21 1.37
C ALA A 79 -3.22 0.29 0.64
N LEU A 80 -4.42 -0.12 1.08
CA LEU A 80 -5.71 0.40 0.61
C LEU A 80 -5.86 1.89 0.95
N THR A 81 -5.54 2.28 2.19
CA THR A 81 -5.55 3.68 2.63
C THR A 81 -4.56 4.51 1.82
N ALA A 82 -3.39 3.95 1.49
CA ALA A 82 -2.39 4.52 0.60
C ALA A 82 -2.76 4.42 -0.90
N ARG A 83 -3.99 4.01 -1.24
CA ARG A 83 -4.56 3.94 -2.59
C ARG A 83 -3.78 3.05 -3.56
N LYS A 84 -3.10 2.01 -3.04
CA LYS A 84 -2.28 1.10 -3.85
C LYS A 84 -3.15 0.22 -4.74
N ARG A 85 -2.86 0.23 -6.04
CA ARG A 85 -3.64 -0.53 -7.04
C ARG A 85 -3.57 -2.03 -6.85
N ILE A 86 -2.43 -2.53 -6.36
CA ILE A 86 -2.25 -3.95 -6.05
C ILE A 86 -3.10 -4.34 -4.84
N ALA A 87 -3.22 -3.48 -3.83
CA ALA A 87 -4.08 -3.75 -2.66
C ALA A 87 -5.56 -3.82 -3.05
N TRP A 88 -6.01 -2.93 -3.93
CA TRP A 88 -7.34 -3.01 -4.53
C TRP A 88 -7.56 -4.32 -5.30
N LEU A 89 -6.57 -4.74 -6.11
CA LEU A 89 -6.67 -5.98 -6.87
C LEU A 89 -6.75 -7.21 -5.95
N LEU A 90 -5.92 -7.25 -4.90
CA LEU A 90 -5.94 -8.33 -3.90
C LEU A 90 -7.28 -8.38 -3.16
N LEU A 91 -7.77 -7.23 -2.70
CA LEU A 91 -9.06 -7.16 -2.02
C LEU A 91 -10.21 -7.57 -2.95
N LEU A 92 -10.24 -7.04 -4.18
CA LEU A 92 -11.25 -7.39 -5.17
C LEU A 92 -11.21 -8.89 -5.50
N GLY A 93 -10.02 -9.45 -5.75
CA GLY A 93 -9.84 -10.87 -6.01
C GLY A 93 -10.34 -11.73 -4.85
N ASN A 94 -10.05 -11.33 -3.61
CA ASN A 94 -10.57 -12.01 -2.42
C ASN A 94 -12.10 -11.94 -2.33
N MET A 95 -12.71 -10.78 -2.61
CA MET A 95 -14.17 -10.64 -2.61
C MET A 95 -14.82 -11.50 -3.70
N VAL A 96 -14.23 -11.57 -4.89
CA VAL A 96 -14.72 -12.40 -6.00
C VAL A 96 -14.61 -13.88 -5.66
N LEU A 97 -13.47 -14.32 -5.10
CA LEU A 97 -13.29 -15.69 -4.67
C LEU A 97 -14.30 -16.07 -3.58
N ALA A 98 -14.47 -15.23 -2.56
CA ALA A 98 -15.43 -15.49 -1.48
C ALA A 98 -16.89 -15.51 -1.98
N ALA A 99 -17.26 -14.61 -2.91
CA ALA A 99 -18.57 -14.65 -3.57
C ALA A 99 -18.78 -15.95 -4.35
N PHE A 100 -17.74 -16.42 -5.06
CA PHE A 100 -17.80 -17.67 -5.80
C PHE A 100 -17.98 -18.88 -4.87
N LEU A 101 -17.25 -18.94 -3.76
CA LEU A 101 -17.39 -20.02 -2.77
C LEU A 101 -18.78 -20.03 -2.14
N ASN A 102 -19.29 -18.88 -1.67
CA ASN A 102 -20.66 -18.78 -1.17
C ASN A 102 -21.69 -19.22 -2.23
N ALA A 103 -21.52 -18.83 -3.50
CA ALA A 103 -22.43 -19.23 -4.56
C ALA A 103 -22.37 -20.74 -4.85
N ALA A 104 -21.19 -21.35 -4.74
CA ALA A 104 -21.00 -22.79 -4.89
C ALA A 104 -21.68 -23.56 -3.76
N ASP A 105 -21.54 -23.10 -2.52
CA ASP A 105 -22.18 -23.72 -1.34
C ASP A 105 -23.71 -23.61 -1.41
N ILE A 106 -24.24 -22.44 -1.79
CA ILE A 106 -25.68 -22.24 -2.05
C ILE A 106 -26.18 -23.20 -3.13
N ALA A 107 -25.40 -23.39 -4.21
CA ALA A 107 -25.76 -24.25 -5.33
C ALA A 107 -25.67 -25.74 -4.98
N ALA A 108 -24.76 -26.14 -4.07
CA ALA A 108 -24.63 -27.50 -3.60
C ALA A 108 -25.86 -27.95 -2.78
N GLY A 109 -26.48 -27.02 -2.06
CA GLY A 109 -27.67 -27.27 -1.24
C GLY A 109 -27.38 -28.18 -0.04
N GLY A 110 -28.43 -28.55 0.70
CA GLY A 110 -28.30 -29.35 1.94
C GLY A 110 -28.03 -28.52 3.20
N ASN A 111 -27.96 -27.19 3.07
CA ASN A 111 -27.71 -26.26 4.16
C ASN A 111 -28.96 -26.07 5.03
N THR A 112 -28.77 -25.88 6.33
CA THR A 112 -29.82 -25.48 7.27
C THR A 112 -30.36 -24.08 6.93
N ALA A 113 -31.51 -23.70 7.48
CA ALA A 113 -32.07 -22.36 7.25
C ALA A 113 -31.13 -21.23 7.73
N ALA A 114 -30.36 -21.48 8.78
CA ALA A 114 -29.38 -20.52 9.32
C ALA A 114 -28.15 -20.37 8.41
N GLU A 115 -27.63 -21.48 7.88
CA GLU A 115 -26.51 -21.48 6.92
C GLU A 115 -26.90 -20.79 5.62
N ASN A 116 -28.06 -21.15 5.05
CA ASN A 116 -28.59 -20.47 3.86
C ASN A 116 -28.73 -18.95 4.07
N PHE A 117 -29.20 -18.52 5.24
CA PHE A 117 -29.29 -17.09 5.55
C PHE A 117 -27.90 -16.44 5.58
N GLY A 118 -26.93 -17.09 6.21
CA GLY A 118 -25.54 -16.63 6.29
C GLY A 118 -24.88 -16.53 4.91
N GLU A 119 -24.99 -17.58 4.10
CA GLU A 119 -24.42 -17.64 2.74
C GLU A 119 -25.03 -16.57 1.83
N ASN A 120 -26.35 -16.42 1.84
CA ASN A 120 -27.04 -15.41 1.04
C ASN A 120 -26.65 -13.98 1.46
N LEU A 121 -26.57 -13.72 2.78
CA LEU A 121 -26.14 -12.44 3.29
C LEU A 121 -24.67 -12.17 2.94
N GLY A 122 -23.80 -13.16 3.10
CA GLY A 122 -22.39 -13.10 2.73
C GLY A 122 -22.22 -12.76 1.25
N PHE A 123 -22.84 -13.54 0.38
CA PHE A 123 -22.85 -13.33 -1.07
C PHE A 123 -23.34 -11.92 -1.44
N ALA A 124 -24.44 -11.46 -0.86
CA ALA A 124 -24.95 -10.11 -1.10
C ALA A 124 -23.94 -9.02 -0.70
N VAL A 125 -23.29 -9.17 0.46
CA VAL A 125 -22.25 -8.24 0.91
C VAL A 125 -21.05 -8.25 -0.03
N HIS A 126 -20.60 -9.43 -0.50
CA HIS A 126 -19.51 -9.52 -1.48
C HIS A 126 -19.85 -8.83 -2.79
N VAL A 127 -21.04 -9.06 -3.34
CA VAL A 127 -21.50 -8.42 -4.58
C VAL A 127 -21.51 -6.91 -4.44
N VAL A 128 -22.06 -6.39 -3.34
CA VAL A 128 -22.08 -4.94 -3.07
C VAL A 128 -20.65 -4.39 -2.94
N ALA A 129 -19.78 -5.07 -2.20
CA ALA A 129 -18.38 -4.67 -2.03
C ALA A 129 -17.63 -4.66 -3.36
N ILE A 130 -17.81 -5.68 -4.21
CA ILE A 130 -17.25 -5.77 -5.56
C ILE A 130 -17.69 -4.57 -6.39
N VAL A 131 -18.99 -4.27 -6.43
CA VAL A 131 -19.53 -3.14 -7.19
C VAL A 131 -18.92 -1.83 -6.72
N VAL A 132 -18.87 -1.58 -5.40
CA VAL A 132 -18.26 -0.36 -4.83
C VAL A 132 -16.77 -0.25 -5.18
N LEU A 133 -16.01 -1.35 -5.06
CA LEU A 133 -14.59 -1.40 -5.40
C LEU A 133 -14.35 -1.16 -6.89
N VAL A 134 -15.18 -1.75 -7.76
CA VAL A 134 -15.09 -1.57 -9.22
C VAL A 134 -15.44 -0.14 -9.59
N LEU A 135 -16.49 0.47 -9.05
CA LEU A 135 -16.83 1.87 -9.30
C LEU A 135 -15.75 2.83 -8.78
N GLY A 136 -15.13 2.49 -7.65
CA GLY A 136 -14.01 3.23 -7.05
C GLY A 136 -12.64 2.98 -7.67
N TYR A 137 -12.51 2.17 -8.74
CA TYR A 137 -11.20 1.72 -9.25
C TYR A 137 -10.22 2.87 -9.58
N ARG A 138 -10.74 4.02 -10.02
CA ARG A 138 -9.93 5.21 -10.39
C ARG A 138 -9.29 5.89 -9.19
N GLU A 139 -9.75 5.59 -7.98
CA GLU A 139 -9.19 6.13 -6.75
C GLU A 139 -7.92 5.38 -6.32
N PHE A 140 -7.72 4.15 -6.79
CA PHE A 140 -6.56 3.29 -6.50
C PHE A 140 -5.49 3.41 -7.58
N TRP A 141 -4.94 4.60 -7.75
CA TRP A 141 -4.01 4.91 -8.84
C TRP A 141 -2.54 4.65 -8.46
N ALA A 142 -2.22 4.40 -7.18
CA ALA A 142 -0.83 4.32 -6.71
C ALA A 142 -0.18 2.98 -7.10
N LYS A 143 0.97 3.05 -7.79
CA LYS A 143 1.75 1.88 -8.23
C LYS A 143 2.82 1.51 -7.19
N VAL A 144 3.17 0.23 -7.13
CA VAL A 144 4.30 -0.28 -6.32
C VAL A 144 5.49 -0.51 -7.25
N ARG A 145 6.68 -0.04 -6.86
CA ARG A 145 7.91 -0.23 -7.65
C ARG A 145 8.42 -1.66 -7.47
N ARG A 146 8.74 -2.34 -8.58
CA ARG A 146 9.08 -3.77 -8.61
C ARG A 146 10.46 -4.12 -8.02
N ALA A 147 11.44 -3.22 -8.13
CA ALA A 147 12.83 -3.51 -7.74
C ALA A 147 12.99 -3.84 -6.24
N ALA A 148 12.22 -3.18 -5.37
CA ALA A 148 12.24 -3.43 -3.92
C ALA A 148 11.53 -4.74 -3.50
N LEU A 149 10.71 -5.32 -4.37
CA LEU A 149 9.92 -6.52 -4.04
C LEU A 149 10.78 -7.77 -3.94
N PHE A 150 11.84 -7.89 -4.75
CA PHE A 150 12.69 -9.09 -4.75
C PHE A 150 13.45 -9.27 -3.44
N LYS A 151 14.02 -8.20 -2.88
CA LYS A 151 14.71 -8.25 -1.58
C LYS A 151 13.75 -8.63 -0.46
N ALA A 152 12.57 -8.01 -0.42
CA ALA A 152 11.54 -8.33 0.56
C ALA A 152 11.04 -9.78 0.42
N ALA A 153 10.82 -10.25 -0.81
CA ALA A 153 10.41 -11.63 -1.09
C ALA A 153 11.48 -12.63 -0.65
N ALA A 154 12.76 -12.37 -0.93
CA ALA A 154 13.85 -13.23 -0.48
C ALA A 154 13.91 -13.33 1.06
N VAL A 155 13.72 -12.20 1.76
CA VAL A 155 13.67 -12.17 3.24
C VAL A 155 12.44 -12.91 3.77
N LEU A 156 11.28 -12.78 3.13
CA LEU A 156 10.08 -13.52 3.49
C LEU A 156 10.27 -15.02 3.32
N LEU A 157 10.84 -15.45 2.19
CA LEU A 157 11.10 -16.87 1.91
C LEU A 157 12.12 -17.45 2.88
N ALA A 158 13.23 -16.74 3.13
CA ALA A 158 14.25 -17.20 4.08
C ALA A 158 13.71 -17.24 5.51
N GLY A 159 13.05 -16.17 5.97
CA GLY A 159 12.44 -16.11 7.30
C GLY A 159 11.34 -17.14 7.49
N GLY A 160 10.50 -17.34 6.47
CA GLY A 160 9.46 -18.37 6.46
C GLY A 160 10.03 -19.78 6.51
N ALA A 161 11.06 -20.08 5.71
CA ALA A 161 11.73 -21.37 5.74
C ALA A 161 12.36 -21.66 7.11
N ILE A 162 13.06 -20.68 7.70
CA ILE A 162 13.61 -20.81 9.06
C ILE A 162 12.49 -21.06 10.07
N GLY A 163 11.41 -20.27 10.01
CA GLY A 163 10.25 -20.42 10.87
C GLY A 163 9.60 -21.80 10.77
N ILE A 164 9.46 -22.34 9.54
CA ILE A 164 8.93 -23.68 9.27
C ILE A 164 9.85 -24.74 9.87
N LEU A 165 11.17 -24.66 9.63
CA LEU A 165 12.13 -25.65 10.14
C LEU A 165 12.16 -25.70 11.67
N ILE A 166 12.19 -24.53 12.33
CA ILE A 166 12.15 -24.46 13.80
C ILE A 166 10.82 -25.01 14.33
N SER A 167 9.71 -24.60 13.73
CA SER A 167 8.37 -25.04 14.13
C SER A 167 8.17 -26.54 13.93
N TRP A 168 8.72 -27.09 12.84
CA TRP A 168 8.69 -28.51 12.56
C TRP A 168 9.48 -29.29 13.62
N GLY A 169 10.70 -28.86 13.94
CA GLY A 169 11.48 -29.45 15.05
C GLY A 169 10.75 -29.38 16.40
N LEU A 170 10.07 -28.28 16.70
CA LEU A 170 9.26 -28.15 17.92
C LEU A 170 8.09 -29.15 17.96
N VAL A 171 7.38 -29.32 16.84
CA VAL A 171 6.26 -30.26 16.75
C VAL A 171 6.73 -31.72 16.75
N GLU A 172 7.94 -32.02 16.29
CA GLU A 172 8.52 -33.36 16.45
C GLU A 172 8.82 -33.71 17.91
N LEU A 173 9.28 -32.72 18.70
CA LEU A 173 9.55 -32.89 20.13
C LEU A 173 8.27 -32.94 20.97
N PHE A 174 7.27 -32.14 20.58
CA PHE A 174 6.00 -32.00 21.31
C PHE A 174 4.79 -32.17 20.37
N PRO A 175 4.58 -33.39 19.83
CA PRO A 175 3.59 -33.60 18.77
C PRO A 175 2.13 -33.48 19.24
N GLY A 176 1.87 -33.63 20.54
CA GLY A 176 0.51 -33.70 21.06
C GLY A 176 -0.27 -34.83 20.39
N SER A 177 -1.41 -34.49 19.78
CA SER A 177 -2.26 -35.44 19.04
C SER A 177 -2.03 -35.45 17.52
N LEU A 178 -1.09 -34.64 17.01
CA LEU A 178 -0.90 -34.44 15.57
C LEU A 178 -0.16 -35.63 14.94
N ALA A 179 -0.78 -36.22 13.92
CA ALA A 179 -0.23 -37.35 13.18
C ALA A 179 1.10 -36.97 12.50
N ALA A 180 2.08 -37.88 12.52
CA ALA A 180 3.40 -37.67 11.91
C ALA A 180 3.38 -37.15 10.46
N PRO A 181 2.58 -37.70 9.52
CA PRO A 181 2.54 -37.18 8.14
C PRO A 181 2.00 -35.75 8.04
N ASP A 182 1.18 -35.33 9.00
CA ASP A 182 0.50 -34.02 8.98
C ASP A 182 1.36 -32.92 9.61
N ARG A 183 2.45 -33.26 10.32
CA ARG A 183 3.28 -32.31 11.07
C ARG A 183 3.86 -31.19 10.21
N LEU A 184 4.57 -31.54 9.14
CA LEU A 184 5.20 -30.57 8.26
C LEU A 184 4.16 -29.75 7.47
N PRO A 185 3.15 -30.36 6.80
CA PRO A 185 2.08 -29.62 6.15
C PRO A 185 1.33 -28.66 7.09
N TYR A 186 1.01 -29.11 8.30
CA TYR A 186 0.32 -28.29 9.30
C TYR A 186 1.15 -27.07 9.71
N VAL A 187 2.44 -27.29 10.03
CA VAL A 187 3.37 -26.22 10.39
C VAL A 187 3.55 -25.23 9.24
N ALA A 188 3.74 -25.74 8.01
CA ALA A 188 3.87 -24.90 6.83
C ALA A 188 2.62 -24.02 6.64
N ASN A 189 1.42 -24.60 6.73
CA ASN A 189 0.16 -23.86 6.64
C ASN A 189 0.05 -22.77 7.71
N ARG A 190 0.48 -23.06 8.95
CA ARG A 190 0.43 -22.12 10.08
C ARG A 190 1.47 -20.99 10.01
N VAL A 191 2.71 -21.29 9.64
CA VAL A 191 3.79 -20.28 9.55
C VAL A 191 3.59 -19.38 8.35
N VAL A 192 3.19 -19.93 7.20
CA VAL A 192 2.96 -19.13 5.99
C VAL A 192 1.74 -18.21 6.17
N GLY A 193 0.79 -18.58 7.02
CA GLY A 193 -0.29 -17.70 7.47
C GLY A 193 -1.37 -17.43 6.42
N PHE A 194 -1.34 -18.13 5.28
CA PHE A 194 -2.35 -18.01 4.22
C PHE A 194 -3.54 -18.96 4.40
N ALA A 195 -3.54 -19.82 5.43
CA ALA A 195 -4.63 -20.76 5.72
C ALA A 195 -5.17 -21.44 4.45
N LEU A 196 -4.27 -21.85 3.56
CA LEU A 196 -4.62 -22.43 2.25
C LEU A 196 -5.33 -23.77 2.40
N ALA A 197 -5.11 -24.43 3.54
CA ALA A 197 -5.76 -25.66 3.94
C ALA A 197 -6.59 -25.40 5.22
N ASP A 198 -7.84 -25.88 5.20
CA ASP A 198 -8.71 -25.91 6.37
C ASP A 198 -8.02 -26.71 7.50
N PRO A 199 -7.97 -26.18 8.75
CA PRO A 199 -7.46 -26.93 9.89
C PRO A 199 -8.05 -28.33 10.07
N ASP A 200 -9.26 -28.57 9.56
CA ASP A 200 -9.94 -29.87 9.67
C ASP A 200 -9.45 -30.90 8.63
N LEU A 201 -8.58 -30.50 7.71
CA LEU A 201 -7.86 -31.42 6.80
C LEU A 201 -6.72 -32.18 7.50
N PHE A 202 -6.38 -31.84 8.75
CA PHE A 202 -5.27 -32.44 9.49
C PHE A 202 -5.77 -33.30 10.66
N THR A 203 -5.12 -34.45 10.84
CA THR A 203 -5.50 -35.41 11.88
C THR A 203 -4.87 -35.04 13.22
N GLY A 204 -5.67 -34.41 14.08
CA GLY A 204 -5.25 -33.99 15.42
C GLY A 204 -4.72 -32.56 15.46
N ARG A 205 -4.37 -32.09 16.67
CA ARG A 205 -3.91 -30.72 16.90
C ARG A 205 -2.74 -30.69 17.89
N PRO A 206 -1.71 -29.85 17.65
CA PRO A 206 -0.65 -29.62 18.63
C PRO A 206 -1.18 -28.71 19.75
N HIS A 207 -0.39 -28.57 20.81
CA HIS A 207 -0.75 -27.69 21.94
C HIS A 207 -1.01 -26.24 21.46
N VAL A 208 -1.99 -25.58 22.09
CA VAL A 208 -2.41 -24.21 21.74
C VAL A 208 -1.23 -23.22 21.75
N PHE A 209 -0.28 -23.41 22.66
CA PHE A 209 0.94 -22.60 22.74
C PHE A 209 1.84 -22.76 21.51
N LEU A 210 2.01 -23.98 20.98
CA LEU A 210 2.78 -24.22 19.76
C LEU A 210 2.13 -23.55 18.54
N ASN A 211 0.79 -23.60 18.45
CA ASN A 211 0.05 -22.89 17.40
C ASN A 211 0.31 -21.38 17.42
N ALA A 212 0.37 -20.77 18.61
CA ALA A 212 0.71 -19.36 18.74
C ALA A 212 2.15 -19.06 18.31
N ILE A 213 3.11 -19.92 18.67
CA ILE A 213 4.52 -19.80 18.26
C ILE A 213 4.65 -19.89 16.73
N PHE A 214 4.00 -20.85 16.08
CA PHE A 214 4.09 -21.02 14.62
C PHE A 214 3.58 -19.80 13.88
N GLY A 215 2.43 -19.27 14.31
CA GLY A 215 1.88 -18.03 13.78
C GLY A 215 2.78 -16.81 14.04
N LEU A 216 3.50 -16.80 15.17
CA LEU A 216 4.44 -15.72 15.50
C LEU A 216 5.70 -15.73 14.63
N PHE A 217 6.26 -16.91 14.31
CA PHE A 217 7.36 -17.01 13.35
C PHE A 217 6.96 -16.49 11.97
N GLY A 218 5.74 -16.82 11.52
CA GLY A 218 5.16 -16.25 10.30
C GLY A 218 5.06 -14.73 10.35
N ALA A 219 4.55 -14.18 11.46
CA ALA A 219 4.46 -12.74 11.67
C ALA A 219 5.83 -12.07 11.65
N PHE A 220 6.85 -12.63 12.31
CA PHE A 220 8.20 -12.07 12.28
C PHE A 220 8.84 -12.10 10.88
N ALA A 221 8.63 -13.17 10.12
CA ALA A 221 9.09 -13.23 8.72
C ALA A 221 8.44 -12.12 7.87
N LEU A 222 7.12 -11.89 8.04
CA LEU A 222 6.41 -10.81 7.37
C LEU A 222 6.86 -9.41 7.83
N ILE A 223 7.09 -9.22 9.12
CA ILE A 223 7.60 -7.95 9.68
C ILE A 223 8.99 -7.65 9.10
N ALA A 224 9.90 -8.63 9.12
CA ALA A 224 11.24 -8.47 8.55
C ALA A 224 11.19 -8.14 7.04
N ALA A 225 10.37 -8.85 6.27
CA ALA A 225 10.17 -8.58 4.85
C ALA A 225 9.61 -7.17 4.61
N THR A 226 8.67 -6.72 5.44
CA THR A 226 8.07 -5.38 5.39
C THR A 226 9.10 -4.29 5.70
N ILE A 227 9.92 -4.49 6.73
CA ILE A 227 11.00 -3.57 7.09
C ILE A 227 11.96 -3.42 5.90
N VAL A 228 12.38 -4.53 5.29
CA VAL A 228 13.29 -4.52 4.12
C VAL A 228 12.63 -3.85 2.91
N LEU A 229 11.33 -4.09 2.68
CA LEU A 229 10.58 -3.45 1.63
C LEU A 229 10.60 -1.92 1.77
N PHE A 230 10.33 -1.40 2.97
CA PHE A 230 10.31 0.04 3.23
C PHE A 230 11.70 0.66 3.25
N GLN A 231 12.71 -0.04 3.76
CA GLN A 231 14.10 0.43 3.69
C GLN A 231 14.58 0.56 2.24
N SER A 232 14.31 -0.44 1.40
CA SER A 232 14.67 -0.38 -0.02
C SER A 232 13.96 0.76 -0.75
N GLN A 233 12.69 1.01 -0.42
CA GLN A 233 11.96 2.15 -0.98
C GLN A 233 12.58 3.49 -0.55
N ARG A 234 12.96 3.65 0.72
CA ARG A 234 13.58 4.90 1.20
C ARG A 234 14.93 5.17 0.54
N ALA A 235 15.76 4.15 0.39
CA ALA A 235 17.08 4.27 -0.25
C ALA A 235 16.98 4.70 -1.72
N ASP A 236 16.03 4.13 -2.46
CA ASP A 236 15.80 4.44 -3.88
C ASP A 236 15.29 5.87 -4.15
N ASN A 237 14.84 6.57 -3.11
CA ASN A 237 14.28 7.92 -3.21
C ASN A 237 15.30 8.98 -2.81
N ALA A 238 16.43 8.57 -2.26
CA ALA A 238 17.51 9.49 -1.95
C ALA A 238 18.16 10.01 -3.24
N LEU A 239 18.69 11.22 -3.16
CA LEU A 239 19.47 11.85 -4.22
C LEU A 239 20.67 10.96 -4.58
N THR A 240 20.86 10.65 -5.87
CA THR A 240 22.03 9.90 -6.30
C THR A 240 23.28 10.79 -6.35
N GLY A 241 24.48 10.20 -6.40
CA GLY A 241 25.72 10.97 -6.52
C GLY A 241 25.82 11.76 -7.83
N GLU A 242 25.24 11.22 -8.92
CA GLU A 242 25.13 11.90 -10.21
C GLU A 242 24.16 13.08 -10.13
N ASP A 243 23.00 12.88 -9.50
CA ASP A 243 22.03 13.95 -9.25
C ASP A 243 22.66 15.09 -8.41
N GLU A 244 23.43 14.73 -7.37
CA GLU A 244 24.09 15.71 -6.50
C GLU A 244 25.12 16.53 -7.29
N SER A 245 25.90 15.87 -8.14
CA SER A 245 26.87 16.52 -9.03
C SER A 245 26.19 17.48 -10.02
N ALA A 246 25.07 17.06 -10.62
CA ALA A 246 24.32 17.90 -11.56
C ALA A 246 23.71 19.14 -10.88
N ILE A 247 23.16 19.00 -9.66
CA ILE A 247 22.65 20.13 -8.87
C ILE A 247 23.79 21.08 -8.51
N ARG A 248 24.96 20.56 -8.10
CA ARG A 248 26.15 21.38 -7.81
C ARG A 248 26.60 22.19 -9.03
N GLY A 249 26.61 21.59 -10.22
CA GLY A 249 26.91 22.31 -11.47
C GLY A 249 25.91 23.44 -11.74
N LEU A 250 24.60 23.20 -11.52
CA LEU A 250 23.59 24.26 -11.67
C LEU A 250 23.77 25.40 -10.65
N LEU A 251 24.16 25.09 -9.42
CA LEU A 251 24.45 26.09 -8.38
C LEU A 251 25.71 26.90 -8.70
N GLU A 252 26.73 26.28 -9.28
CA GLU A 252 27.95 26.98 -9.71
C GLU A 252 27.65 27.98 -10.84
N LEU A 253 26.83 27.57 -11.81
CA LEU A 253 26.46 28.41 -12.96
C LEU A 253 25.44 29.52 -12.64
N TYR A 254 24.45 29.24 -11.76
CA TYR A 254 23.28 30.10 -11.58
C TYR A 254 22.94 30.42 -10.11
N GLY A 255 23.63 29.83 -9.14
CA GLY A 255 23.28 29.88 -7.71
C GLY A 255 23.84 31.08 -6.93
N ASN A 256 24.67 31.94 -7.54
CA ASN A 256 25.33 33.07 -6.86
C ASN A 256 24.35 34.07 -6.21
N SER A 257 23.08 34.05 -6.60
CA SER A 257 22.03 34.93 -6.08
C SER A 257 21.10 34.28 -5.05
N ASP A 258 21.27 32.99 -4.75
CA ASP A 258 20.40 32.21 -3.86
C ASP A 258 21.20 31.57 -2.71
N SER A 259 21.14 32.20 -1.54
CA SER A 259 21.82 31.73 -0.33
C SER A 259 21.24 30.42 0.24
N LEU A 260 20.03 30.03 -0.18
CA LEU A 260 19.40 28.77 0.22
C LEU A 260 19.62 27.64 -0.80
N GLY A 261 20.22 27.93 -1.97
CA GLY A 261 20.44 26.97 -3.05
C GLY A 261 21.22 25.73 -2.61
N TYR A 262 22.15 25.86 -1.66
CA TYR A 262 22.91 24.72 -1.10
C TYR A 262 22.01 23.69 -0.40
N PHE A 263 20.85 24.07 0.15
CA PHE A 263 19.93 23.09 0.73
C PHE A 263 19.36 22.12 -0.32
N ALA A 264 19.46 22.41 -1.62
CA ALA A 264 19.07 21.49 -2.67
C ALA A 264 19.94 20.22 -2.74
N THR A 265 21.19 20.25 -2.25
CA THR A 265 22.12 19.09 -2.31
C THR A 265 21.97 18.12 -1.14
N ARG A 266 20.92 18.28 -0.32
CA ARG A 266 20.67 17.42 0.85
C ARG A 266 20.23 16.02 0.40
N ARG A 267 20.90 14.97 0.90
CA ARG A 267 20.69 13.57 0.48
C ARG A 267 19.34 12.96 0.85
N ASP A 268 18.61 13.58 1.77
CA ASP A 268 17.25 13.20 2.15
C ASP A 268 16.17 13.70 1.18
N LYS A 269 16.57 14.41 0.12
CA LYS A 269 15.70 14.92 -0.95
C LYS A 269 15.84 14.09 -2.22
N SER A 270 14.83 14.21 -3.08
CA SER A 270 14.86 13.76 -4.47
C SER A 270 14.87 14.98 -5.40
N VAL A 271 15.18 14.77 -6.68
CA VAL A 271 15.21 15.86 -7.68
C VAL A 271 14.44 15.49 -8.95
N VAL A 272 13.82 16.50 -9.57
CA VAL A 272 13.34 16.44 -10.96
C VAL A 272 14.04 17.53 -11.76
N PHE A 273 14.71 17.14 -12.84
CA PHE A 273 15.35 18.07 -13.76
C PHE A 273 14.39 18.53 -14.85
N ALA A 274 14.60 19.76 -15.34
CA ALA A 274 13.99 20.24 -16.56
C ALA A 274 14.40 19.37 -17.75
N PRO A 275 13.53 19.22 -18.78
CA PRO A 275 13.92 18.54 -20.02
C PRO A 275 15.16 19.17 -20.69
N SER A 276 15.41 20.48 -20.45
CA SER A 276 16.59 21.19 -20.92
C SER A 276 17.85 20.90 -20.11
N GLY A 277 17.73 20.27 -18.93
CA GLY A 277 18.82 20.08 -17.97
C GLY A 277 19.27 21.36 -17.25
N ARG A 278 18.73 22.53 -17.60
CA ARG A 278 19.19 23.85 -17.11
C ARG A 278 18.48 24.34 -15.85
N ALA A 279 17.55 23.56 -15.29
CA ALA A 279 16.89 23.83 -14.04
C ALA A 279 16.46 22.54 -13.33
N ALA A 280 16.28 22.59 -12.01
CA ALA A 280 15.88 21.45 -11.20
C ALA A 280 15.00 21.89 -10.02
N VAL A 281 14.02 21.04 -9.65
CA VAL A 281 13.22 21.19 -8.44
C VAL A 281 13.55 20.03 -7.52
N THR A 282 14.01 20.34 -6.30
CA THR A 282 14.17 19.32 -5.26
C THR A 282 12.88 19.17 -4.47
N TYR A 283 12.58 17.96 -4.02
CA TYR A 283 11.37 17.66 -3.29
C TYR A 283 11.58 16.53 -2.30
N ARG A 284 10.63 16.37 -1.39
CA ARG A 284 10.51 15.22 -0.50
C ARG A 284 9.08 14.68 -0.59
N VAL A 285 8.92 13.36 -0.48
CA VAL A 285 7.60 12.74 -0.45
C VAL A 285 7.18 12.52 0.99
N GLU A 286 6.17 13.26 1.45
CA GLU A 286 5.58 13.13 2.78
C GLU A 286 4.12 12.72 2.68
N ILE A 287 3.74 11.61 3.33
CA ILE A 287 2.34 11.16 3.42
C ILE A 287 1.64 11.13 2.04
N GLY A 288 2.38 10.71 1.01
CA GLY A 288 1.87 10.62 -0.36
C GLY A 288 1.73 11.96 -1.08
N VAL A 289 2.30 13.05 -0.58
CA VAL A 289 2.36 14.36 -1.24
C VAL A 289 3.81 14.73 -1.54
N CYS A 290 4.02 15.36 -2.69
CA CYS A 290 5.32 15.91 -3.07
C CYS A 290 5.46 17.33 -2.50
N LEU A 291 6.34 17.51 -1.53
CA LEU A 291 6.69 18.81 -0.99
C LEU A 291 7.94 19.32 -1.71
N ALA A 292 7.75 20.34 -2.56
CA ALA A 292 8.88 21.06 -3.17
C ALA A 292 9.71 21.72 -2.07
N SER A 293 11.03 21.57 -2.15
CA SER A 293 11.94 22.11 -1.16
C SER A 293 12.68 23.32 -1.72
N GLY A 294 12.12 24.49 -1.47
CA GLY A 294 12.68 25.77 -1.89
C GLY A 294 12.35 26.18 -3.32
N ASP A 295 12.97 27.28 -3.74
CA ASP A 295 12.90 27.77 -5.12
C ASP A 295 13.69 26.85 -6.07
N PRO A 296 13.31 26.75 -7.34
CA PRO A 296 14.07 25.91 -8.27
C PRO A 296 15.45 26.44 -8.60
N VAL A 297 16.37 25.51 -8.74
CA VAL A 297 17.79 25.76 -8.98
C VAL A 297 18.04 25.80 -10.49
N GLY A 298 18.71 26.82 -11.01
CA GLY A 298 19.13 26.90 -12.42
C GLY A 298 18.83 28.24 -13.12
N ASP A 299 18.84 28.24 -14.46
CA ASP A 299 18.75 29.45 -15.27
C ASP A 299 17.46 30.27 -15.01
N PRO A 300 17.58 31.52 -14.51
CA PRO A 300 16.43 32.41 -14.28
C PRO A 300 15.66 32.77 -15.56
N GLY A 301 16.32 32.70 -16.73
CA GLY A 301 15.79 33.11 -18.04
C GLY A 301 14.81 32.14 -18.70
N LEU A 302 14.60 30.94 -18.11
CA LEU A 302 13.65 29.94 -18.63
C LEU A 302 12.16 30.29 -18.40
N GLY A 303 11.86 31.51 -17.98
CA GLY A 303 10.51 32.08 -18.02
C GLY A 303 9.71 31.77 -16.76
N ARG A 304 9.64 32.77 -15.87
CA ARG A 304 9.08 32.76 -14.52
C ARG A 304 9.77 31.77 -13.58
N LYS A 305 10.27 32.30 -12.46
CA LYS A 305 10.43 31.50 -11.24
C LYS A 305 9.25 30.54 -11.17
N PRO A 306 9.52 29.24 -11.06
CA PRO A 306 8.50 28.23 -10.83
C PRO A 306 7.58 28.71 -9.72
N SER A 307 6.43 29.32 -10.07
CA SER A 307 5.48 29.65 -9.04
C SER A 307 5.06 28.29 -8.51
N THR A 308 5.14 28.12 -7.20
CA THR A 308 4.53 27.00 -6.46
C THR A 308 3.05 26.80 -6.84
N HIS A 309 2.46 27.77 -7.54
CA HIS A 309 1.09 27.81 -8.06
C HIS A 309 0.91 27.17 -9.45
N GLY A 310 1.97 26.96 -10.24
CA GLY A 310 1.91 26.34 -11.58
C GLY A 310 2.28 24.85 -11.60
N TYR A 311 3.01 24.39 -10.58
CA TYR A 311 3.25 22.96 -10.35
C TYR A 311 2.09 22.40 -9.54
N GLY A 312 0.90 22.46 -10.15
CA GLY A 312 -0.18 21.58 -9.73
C GLY A 312 0.31 20.17 -9.98
N CYS A 313 0.92 19.55 -8.97
CA CYS A 313 1.21 18.13 -8.94
C CYS A 313 -0.10 17.45 -9.34
N ALA A 314 -0.20 16.98 -10.59
CA ALA A 314 -1.47 16.60 -11.19
C ALA A 314 -1.90 15.28 -10.56
N ARG A 315 -2.57 15.40 -9.40
CA ARG A 315 -2.69 14.36 -8.37
C ARG A 315 -1.33 13.88 -7.89
N PRO A 316 -1.14 13.65 -6.58
CA PRO A 316 0.00 12.88 -6.15
C PRO A 316 -0.03 11.57 -6.93
N THR A 317 1.06 11.20 -7.59
CA THR A 317 1.34 9.79 -7.84
C THR A 317 2.12 9.35 -6.62
N ALA A 318 1.49 8.71 -5.64
CA ALA A 318 2.07 7.82 -4.63
C ALA A 318 2.84 6.64 -5.28
N GLY A 319 3.80 6.98 -6.12
CA GLY A 319 5.13 6.42 -6.09
C GLY A 319 6.03 7.35 -5.28
N PRO A 320 7.28 6.98 -5.09
CA PRO A 320 8.23 7.85 -4.41
C PRO A 320 8.81 8.96 -5.30
N ARG A 321 8.27 9.11 -6.51
CA ARG A 321 8.72 10.05 -7.52
C ARG A 321 7.49 10.82 -8.01
N CYS A 322 7.64 12.14 -8.11
CA CYS A 322 6.58 13.01 -8.64
C CYS A 322 6.59 12.92 -10.17
N ASP A 323 6.13 11.79 -10.72
CA ASP A 323 6.16 11.52 -12.17
C ASP A 323 5.30 12.53 -12.96
N GLY A 324 4.42 13.29 -12.28
CA GLY A 324 3.59 14.36 -12.83
C GLY A 324 4.14 15.78 -12.69
N CYS A 325 5.31 16.00 -12.07
CA CYS A 325 5.96 17.32 -12.03
C CYS A 325 6.72 17.57 -13.34
N GLN A 326 6.00 17.74 -14.45
CA GLN A 326 6.59 18.26 -15.68
C GLN A 326 6.51 19.79 -15.64
N LEU A 327 7.65 20.45 -15.89
CA LEU A 327 7.65 21.88 -16.25
C LEU A 327 6.70 22.09 -17.44
N PRO A 328 5.89 23.17 -17.44
CA PRO A 328 5.00 23.46 -18.57
C PRO A 328 5.80 23.49 -19.88
N ARG A 329 5.26 22.85 -20.93
CA ARG A 329 5.91 22.82 -22.25
C ARG A 329 5.90 24.21 -22.86
N ARG A 330 6.95 24.53 -23.62
CA ARG A 330 7.07 25.78 -24.41
C ARG A 330 5.85 26.11 -25.29
N SER A 331 5.06 25.11 -25.69
CA SER A 331 3.84 25.28 -26.48
C SER A 331 2.68 25.94 -25.72
N ASP A 332 2.68 25.89 -24.39
CA ASP A 332 1.67 26.58 -23.57
C ASP A 332 2.02 28.06 -23.30
N LEU A 333 3.24 28.48 -23.70
CA LEU A 333 3.75 29.85 -23.55
C LEU A 333 3.51 30.72 -24.80
N SER A 334 3.09 30.15 -25.95
CA SER A 334 2.96 30.90 -27.21
C SER A 334 1.57 31.52 -27.45
N ARG A 335 0.61 31.39 -26.51
CA ARG A 335 -0.73 32.00 -26.64
C ARG A 335 -0.83 33.43 -26.10
N SER A 336 0.22 33.99 -25.54
CA SER A 336 0.34 35.43 -25.29
C SER A 336 1.30 36.03 -26.31
N GLY A 337 0.76 36.52 -27.42
CA GLY A 337 1.53 37.17 -28.48
C GLY A 337 2.20 38.48 -28.01
N PRO A 338 3.18 39.00 -28.77
CA PRO A 338 3.89 40.22 -28.43
C PRO A 338 3.00 41.43 -28.73
N GLU A 339 2.66 42.21 -27.71
CA GLU A 339 2.06 43.53 -27.90
C GLU A 339 3.16 44.48 -28.39
N ARG A 340 2.92 45.07 -29.56
CA ARG A 340 3.89 45.88 -30.31
C ARG A 340 4.34 47.09 -29.49
N ALA A 341 5.66 47.28 -29.39
CA ALA A 341 6.25 48.59 -29.18
C ALA A 341 6.01 49.44 -30.45
N GLY A 342 5.25 50.51 -30.31
CA GLY A 342 5.13 51.57 -31.31
C GLY A 342 5.44 52.89 -30.61
N ALA A 343 6.63 53.42 -30.87
CA ALA A 343 6.96 54.82 -30.64
C ALA A 343 6.23 55.68 -31.69
N GLY A 344 5.70 56.82 -31.25
CA GLY A 344 4.94 57.78 -32.04
C GLY A 344 3.99 58.55 -31.14
#